data_AF-A0A8B3F2W2-F1
#
_entry.id   AF-A0A8B3F2W2-F1
#
_cell.length_a   1.000
_cell.length_b   1.000
_cell.length_c   1.000
_cell.angle_alpha   90.00
_cell.angle_beta   90.00
_cell.angle_gamma   90.00
#
_symmetry.space_group_name_H-M   'P 1'
#
loop_
_entity.id
_entity.type
_entity.pdbx_description
1 polymer ?
#
loop_
_entity_poly.entity_id
_entity_poly.type
_entity_poly.pdbx_seq_one_letter_code
_entity_poly.pdbx_strand_id
1 'polypeptide(L)' 'MNNAIPLDLAAFRAGQISILFHVIQEMVEKEHLSPQLSGLIGIASDMHAEVRESLEQETGE' A
#
# COMPACT_ATOMS: atom_id res chain seq x y z
N MET A 1 -10.25 22.19 1.96
CA MET A 1 -9.14 22.50 1.03
C MET A 1 -8.54 21.18 0.62
N ASN A 2 -8.55 20.86 -0.68
CA ASN A 2 -7.88 19.65 -1.16
C ASN A 2 -6.38 19.89 -1.08
N ASN A 3 -5.74 19.39 -0.02
CA ASN A 3 -4.28 19.34 0.10
C ASN A 3 -3.76 18.18 -0.76
N ALA A 4 -4.11 18.20 -2.04
CA ALA A 4 -3.63 17.22 -3.00
C ALA A 4 -2.11 17.37 -3.12
N ILE A 5 -1.40 16.25 -3.00
CA ILE A 5 0.03 16.19 -3.24
C ILE A 5 0.30 16.05 -4.75
N PRO A 6 1.50 16.44 -5.24
CA PRO A 6 1.89 16.19 -6.62
C PRO A 6 1.80 14.71 -6.99
N LEU A 7 1.49 14.41 -8.25
CA LEU A 7 1.29 13.04 -8.74
C LEU A 7 2.53 12.15 -8.53
N ASP A 8 3.71 12.63 -8.89
CA ASP A 8 4.97 11.90 -8.67
C ASP A 8 5.22 11.59 -7.19
N LEU A 9 4.85 12.53 -6.30
CA LEU A 9 4.97 12.31 -4.85
C LEU A 9 3.96 11.28 -4.35
N ALA A 10 2.76 11.23 -4.96
CA ALA A 10 1.77 10.20 -4.65
C ALA A 10 2.26 8.83 -5.10
N ALA A 11 2.77 8.69 -6.33
CA ALA A 11 3.32 7.44 -6.86
C ALA A 11 4.51 6.95 -6.02
N PHE A 12 5.45 7.84 -5.67
CA PHE A 12 6.58 7.51 -4.81
C PHE A 12 6.13 7.02 -3.43
N ARG A 13 5.21 7.73 -2.77
CA ARG A 13 4.68 7.31 -1.46
C ARG A 13 3.92 6.00 -1.54
N ALA A 14 3.21 5.76 -2.64
CA ALA A 14 2.54 4.50 -2.87
C ALA A 14 3.57 3.36 -2.93
N GLY A 15 4.65 3.51 -3.70
CA GLY A 15 5.75 2.55 -3.70
C GLY A 15 6.30 2.24 -2.29
N GLN A 16 6.50 3.26 -1.46
CA GLN A 16 6.96 3.08 -0.07
C GLN A 16 5.95 2.30 0.79
N ILE A 17 4.65 2.58 0.65
CA ILE A 17 3.60 1.92 1.41
C ILE A 17 3.43 0.45 0.96
N SER A 18 3.59 0.15 -0.33
CA SER A 18 3.62 -1.24 -0.82
C SER A 18 4.71 -2.05 -0.13
N ILE A 19 5.92 -1.51 -0.02
CA ILE A 19 7.04 -2.19 0.68
C ILE A 19 6.70 -2.40 2.16
N LEU A 20 6.10 -1.39 2.80
CA LEU A 20 5.70 -1.48 4.21
C LEU A 20 4.65 -2.58 4.43
N PHE A 21 3.62 -2.66 3.58
CA PHE A 21 2.62 -3.71 3.67
C PHE A 21 3.22 -5.10 3.53
N HIS A 22 4.14 -5.28 2.58
CA HIS A 22 4.84 -6.55 2.39
C HIS A 22 5.60 -6.97 3.66
N VAL A 23 6.37 -6.07 4.26
CA VAL A 23 7.10 -6.35 5.52
C VAL A 23 6.13 -6.69 6.66
N ILE A 24 5.04 -5.94 6.80
CA ILE A 24 4.03 -6.21 7.84
C ILE A 24 3.39 -7.59 7.63
N GLN A 25 3.04 -7.96 6.39
CA GLN A 25 2.48 -9.27 6.07
C GLN A 25 3.46 -10.39 6.42
N GLU A 26 4.75 -10.25 6.08
CA GLU A 26 5.77 -11.23 6.49
C GLU A 26 5.88 -11.36 8.01
N MET A 27 5.84 -10.24 8.74
CA MET A 27 5.89 -10.26 10.21
C MET A 27 4.65 -10.94 10.79
N VAL A 28 3.48 -10.67 10.24
CA VAL A 28 2.21 -11.31 10.62
C VAL A 28 2.28 -12.83 10.47
N GLU A 29 2.82 -13.31 9.34
CA GLU A 29 3.01 -14.75 9.09
C GLU A 29 4.02 -15.37 10.06
N LYS A 30 5.13 -14.68 10.35
CA LYS A 30 6.20 -15.16 11.24
C LYS A 30 5.80 -15.16 12.72
N GLU A 31 5.11 -14.11 13.18
CA GLU A 31 4.78 -13.90 14.60
C GLU A 31 3.42 -14.49 15.02
N HIS A 32 2.72 -15.21 14.12
CA HIS A 32 1.41 -15.82 14.39
C HIS A 32 0.39 -14.80 14.95
N LEU A 33 0.34 -13.61 14.34
CA LEU A 33 -0.62 -12.57 14.71
C LEU A 33 -2.07 -13.04 14.42
N SER A 34 -3.05 -12.36 15.02
CA SER A 34 -4.45 -12.78 14.90
C SER A 34 -4.90 -12.82 13.43
N PRO A 35 -5.58 -13.89 12.98
CA PRO A 35 -6.01 -14.02 11.58
C PRO A 35 -6.86 -12.84 11.08
N GLN A 36 -7.62 -12.21 11.98
CA GLN A 36 -8.42 -11.03 11.68
C GLN A 36 -7.54 -9.82 11.35
N LEU A 37 -6.45 -9.61 12.10
CA LEU A 37 -5.52 -8.52 11.85
C LEU A 37 -4.78 -8.75 10.53
N SER A 38 -4.35 -9.99 10.25
CA SER A 38 -3.76 -10.38 8.96
C SER A 38 -4.69 -10.05 7.78
N GLY A 39 -5.97 -10.39 7.92
CA GLY A 39 -6.97 -10.10 6.88
C GLY A 39 -7.18 -8.60 6.65
N LEU A 40 -7.25 -7.80 7.72
CA LEU A 40 -7.36 -6.35 7.61
C LEU A 40 -6.15 -5.71 6.92
N ILE A 41 -4.94 -6.20 7.22
CA ILE A 41 -3.70 -5.75 6.58
C ILE A 41 -3.69 -6.12 5.10
N GLY A 42 -4.14 -7.33 4.75
CA GLY A 42 -4.28 -7.75 3.36
C GLY A 42 -5.20 -6.83 2.56
N ILE A 43 -6.41 -6.56 3.08
CA ILE A 43 -7.38 -5.65 2.43
C ILE A 43 -6.77 -4.25 2.21
N ALA A 44 -6.08 -3.72 3.22
CA ALA A 44 -5.44 -2.42 3.11
C ALA A 44 -4.30 -2.42 2.08
N SER A 45 -3.54 -3.52 1.97
CA SER A 45 -2.52 -3.72 0.95
C SER A 45 -3.11 -3.78 -0.46
N ASP A 46 -4.24 -4.48 -0.63
CA ASP A 46 -4.91 -4.63 -1.93
C ASP A 46 -5.45 -3.27 -2.42
N MET A 47 -6.17 -2.54 -1.56
CA MET A 47 -6.64 -1.19 -1.87
C MET A 47 -5.48 -0.25 -2.22
N HIS A 48 -4.36 -0.38 -1.53
CA HIS A 48 -3.17 0.39 -1.82
C HIS A 48 -2.58 0.03 -3.20
N ALA A 49 -2.53 -1.25 -3.56
CA ALA A 49 -2.05 -1.71 -4.84
C ALA A 49 -2.91 -1.18 -6.01
N GLU A 50 -4.24 -1.19 -5.87
CA GLU A 50 -5.17 -0.61 -6.85
C GLU A 50 -4.91 0.89 -7.07
N VAL A 51 -4.70 1.64 -5.98
CA VAL A 51 -4.37 3.07 -6.05
C VAL A 51 -3.01 3.28 -6.71
N ARG A 52 -1.99 2.48 -6.37
CA ARG A 52 -0.67 2.56 -6.99
C ARG A 52 -0.73 2.29 -8.48
N GLU A 53 -1.44 1.25 -8.90
CA GLU A 53 -1.60 0.92 -10.33
C GLU A 53 -2.28 2.07 -11.09
N SER A 54 -3.31 2.67 -10.49
CA SER A 54 -3.99 3.84 -11.06
C SER A 54 -3.05 5.05 -11.17
N LEU A 55 -2.18 5.26 -10.17
CA LEU A 55 -1.17 6.31 -10.20
C LEU A 55 -0.12 6.08 -11.28
N GLU A 56 0.36 4.85 -11.44
CA GLU A 56 1.36 4.46 -12.45
C GLU A 56 0.84 4.71 -13.88
N GLN A 57 -0.44 4.38 -14.13
CA GLN A 57 -1.10 4.66 -15.41
C GLN A 57 -1.16 6.17 -15.72
N GLU A 58 -1.36 7.01 -14.70
CA GLU A 58 -1.43 8.47 -14.85
C GLU A 58 -0.03 9.13 -14.93
N THR A 59 1.01 8.55 -14.31
CA THR A 59 2.39 9.04 -14.42
C THR A 59 3.08 8.63 -15.72
N GLY A 60 2.55 7.64 -16.44
CA GLY A 60 3.14 7.13 -17.67
C GLY A 60 4.43 6.34 -17.46
N GLU A 61 4.61 5.77 -16.26
CA GLU A 61 5.73 4.88 -15.88
C GLU A 61 5.32 3.40 -15.97
#